data_AF-A0A5C4T3B5-F1
#
_entry.id   AF-A0A5C4T3B5-F1
#
_cell.length_a   1.000
_cell.length_b   1.000
_cell.length_c   1.000
_cell.angle_alpha   90.00
_cell.angle_beta   90.00
_cell.angle_gamma   90.00
#
_symmetry.space_group_name_H-M   'P 1'
#
loop_
_entity.id
_entity.type
_entity.pdbx_description
1 polymer ?
#
loop_
_entity_poly.entity_id
_entity_poly.type
_entity_poly.pdbx_seq_one_letter_code
_entity_poly.pdbx_strand_id
1 'polypeptide(L)'
;MTLIKQLTNQEEFTGFYLLKELELKQTNSTPAKDYFDIVLCDSSGQVPAKYWDVSPADKEAFFPMGLVKVRGLVQMYREKQQVKIMKIRKATERDGVSITDFIRSAPIRPVDLVYTIQQAVQSIADADIKTIVQHCVSKVEEKLLHYPAAKTHHHAYCAGLAYHIVRMLEVGEFICRQRPFLNADLIKAGIILHDIAKPEEMVAQLGIVSEYSVPGKLIGHISLASNWITEAAILHNMPADSDRIIALQHLVLSHHNLGEWGSPVQPQMAEAVALHHIDALDAKLQMVEDALDATPESERWTPVIRGLDNQAIYRTGF
;
A
#
# COMPACT_ATOMS: atom_id res chain seq x y z
N MET A 1 -9.45 -24.18 3.97
CA MET A 1 -10.00 -22.81 4.04
C MET A 1 -10.35 -22.41 2.62
N THR A 2 -11.56 -21.91 2.37
CA THR A 2 -11.93 -21.40 1.04
C THR A 2 -11.40 -19.98 0.90
N LEU A 3 -10.48 -19.76 -0.03
CA LEU A 3 -9.94 -18.43 -0.31
C LEU A 3 -10.99 -17.56 -1.01
N ILE A 4 -10.96 -16.25 -0.80
CA ILE A 4 -11.87 -15.31 -1.46
C ILE A 4 -11.83 -15.46 -2.98
N LYS A 5 -10.64 -15.60 -3.59
CA LYS A 5 -10.51 -15.79 -5.05
C LYS A 5 -11.14 -17.09 -5.59
N GLN A 6 -11.50 -18.04 -4.72
CA GLN A 6 -12.12 -19.31 -5.09
C GLN A 6 -13.65 -19.28 -4.93
N LEU A 7 -14.21 -18.22 -4.36
CA LEU A 7 -15.64 -18.12 -4.10
C LEU A 7 -16.44 -18.04 -5.41
N THR A 8 -17.41 -18.93 -5.55
CA THR A 8 -18.31 -18.97 -6.70
C THR A 8 -19.73 -18.53 -6.33
N ASN A 9 -20.49 -18.01 -7.29
CA ASN A 9 -21.86 -17.55 -7.03
C ASN A 9 -22.76 -18.71 -6.58
N GLN A 10 -23.65 -18.44 -5.61
CA GLN A 10 -24.54 -19.42 -4.97
C GLN A 10 -23.83 -20.50 -4.14
N GLU A 11 -22.54 -20.31 -3.83
CA GLU A 11 -21.77 -21.22 -2.97
C GLU A 11 -21.96 -20.86 -1.49
N GLU A 12 -22.28 -21.86 -0.67
CA GLU A 12 -22.14 -21.76 0.78
C GLU A 12 -20.72 -22.14 1.20
N PHE A 13 -20.12 -21.35 2.09
CA PHE A 13 -18.78 -21.62 2.59
C PHE A 13 -18.69 -21.42 4.10
N THR A 14 -17.63 -21.99 4.70
CA THR A 14 -17.22 -21.69 6.06
C THR A 14 -15.71 -21.49 6.09
N GLY A 15 -15.26 -20.33 6.56
CA GLY A 15 -13.84 -19.98 6.58
C GLY A 15 -13.52 -18.95 7.66
N PHE A 16 -12.23 -18.65 7.79
CA PHE A 16 -11.75 -17.55 8.61
C PHE A 16 -11.39 -16.38 7.70
N TYR A 17 -11.63 -15.17 8.15
CA TYR A 17 -11.36 -13.95 7.41
C TYR A 17 -11.04 -12.82 8.38
N LEU A 18 -10.32 -11.82 7.89
CA LEU A 18 -10.13 -10.56 8.59
C LEU A 18 -11.31 -9.62 8.32
N LEU A 19 -11.86 -9.00 9.37
CA LEU A 19 -12.73 -7.84 9.25
C LEU A 19 -11.88 -6.63 8.88
N LYS A 20 -11.78 -6.32 7.58
CA LYS A 20 -11.00 -5.17 7.11
C LYS A 20 -11.74 -3.85 7.37
N GLU A 21 -13.01 -3.81 7.01
CA GLU A 21 -13.91 -2.67 7.26
C GLU A 21 -15.20 -3.17 7.91
N LEU A 22 -15.78 -2.37 8.80
CA LEU A 22 -17.05 -2.63 9.45
C LEU A 22 -17.76 -1.30 9.72
N GLU A 23 -18.92 -1.12 9.12
CA GLU A 23 -19.82 0.02 9.36
C GLU A 23 -21.19 -0.46 9.86
N LEU A 24 -21.69 0.15 10.93
CA LEU A 24 -23.06 -0.05 11.39
C LEU A 24 -24.02 0.79 10.55
N LYS A 25 -24.98 0.14 9.88
CA LYS A 25 -26.00 0.78 9.04
C LYS A 25 -27.39 0.31 9.42
N GLN A 26 -28.40 1.05 8.94
CA GLN A 26 -29.80 0.75 9.18
C GLN A 26 -30.54 0.43 7.88
N THR A 27 -31.45 -0.53 7.94
CA THR A 27 -32.37 -0.84 6.86
C THR A 27 -33.40 0.26 6.69
N ASN A 28 -33.92 0.41 5.46
CA ASN A 28 -35.05 1.30 5.18
C ASN A 28 -36.41 0.70 5.60
N SER A 29 -36.42 -0.39 6.36
CA SER A 29 -37.66 -1.01 6.87
C SER A 29 -38.26 -0.19 8.01
N THR A 30 -39.53 -0.43 8.32
CA THR A 30 -40.19 0.14 9.51
C THR A 30 -40.67 -1.01 10.41
N PRO A 31 -40.10 -1.19 11.62
CA PRO A 31 -38.98 -0.44 12.19
C PRO A 31 -37.65 -0.69 11.46
N ALA A 32 -36.74 0.29 11.55
CA ALA A 32 -35.40 0.17 11.01
C ALA A 32 -34.63 -0.89 11.82
N LYS A 33 -33.84 -1.71 11.13
CA LYS A 33 -33.02 -2.75 11.73
C LYS A 33 -31.57 -2.50 11.44
N ASP A 34 -30.74 -2.76 12.44
CA ASP A 34 -29.30 -2.61 12.33
C ASP A 34 -28.68 -3.79 11.55
N TYR A 35 -27.71 -3.47 10.71
CA TYR A 35 -26.88 -4.45 10.01
C TYR A 35 -25.44 -3.94 9.89
N PHE A 36 -24.49 -4.86 9.76
CA PHE A 36 -23.12 -4.50 9.43
C PHE A 36 -22.87 -4.58 7.94
N ASP A 37 -22.32 -3.49 7.41
CA ASP A 37 -21.65 -3.44 6.12
C ASP A 37 -20.17 -3.75 6.32
N ILE A 38 -19.70 -4.87 5.78
CA ILE A 38 -18.39 -5.45 6.09
C ILE A 38 -17.58 -5.61 4.81
N VAL A 39 -16.27 -5.44 4.91
CA VAL A 39 -15.32 -5.96 3.92
C VAL A 39 -14.51 -7.06 4.58
N LEU A 40 -14.68 -8.30 4.10
CA LEU A 40 -13.87 -9.45 4.51
C LEU A 40 -12.59 -9.47 3.66
N CYS A 41 -11.46 -9.82 4.27
CA CYS A 41 -10.17 -9.92 3.61
C CYS A 41 -9.47 -11.23 3.98
N ASP A 42 -8.73 -11.78 3.02
CA ASP A 42 -7.72 -12.81 3.21
C ASP A 42 -6.49 -12.50 2.34
N SER A 43 -5.51 -13.40 2.31
CA SER A 43 -4.30 -13.23 1.49
C SER A 43 -4.56 -13.21 -0.02
N SER A 44 -5.73 -13.67 -0.49
CA SER A 44 -6.10 -13.74 -1.89
C SER A 44 -6.91 -12.55 -2.39
N GLY A 45 -7.48 -11.74 -1.49
CA GLY A 45 -8.26 -10.57 -1.87
C GLY A 45 -9.25 -10.13 -0.80
N GLN A 46 -10.28 -9.42 -1.24
CA GLN A 46 -11.33 -8.89 -0.37
C GLN A 46 -12.71 -9.04 -1.01
N VAL A 47 -13.74 -9.22 -0.18
CA VAL A 47 -15.13 -9.35 -0.64
C VAL A 47 -16.09 -8.55 0.24
N PRO A 48 -17.01 -7.74 -0.34
CA PRO A 48 -18.07 -7.09 0.42
C PRO A 48 -18.99 -8.14 1.06
N ALA A 49 -19.44 -7.88 2.28
CA ALA A 49 -20.30 -8.78 3.03
C ALA A 49 -21.36 -8.01 3.83
N LYS A 50 -22.51 -8.63 4.03
CA LYS A 50 -23.61 -8.08 4.85
C LYS A 50 -23.95 -9.05 5.98
N TYR A 51 -23.95 -8.57 7.21
CA TYR A 51 -24.47 -9.29 8.37
C TYR A 51 -25.70 -8.56 8.89
N TRP A 52 -26.87 -9.19 8.73
CA TRP A 52 -28.18 -8.59 9.02
C TRP A 52 -28.63 -8.87 10.45
N ASP A 53 -29.60 -8.07 10.92
CA ASP A 53 -30.25 -8.24 12.23
C ASP A 53 -29.23 -8.23 13.40
N VAL A 54 -28.30 -7.25 13.37
CA VAL A 54 -27.20 -7.11 14.34
C VAL A 54 -27.73 -6.81 15.75
N SER A 55 -27.29 -7.61 16.73
CA SER A 55 -27.64 -7.42 18.14
C SER A 55 -26.71 -6.43 18.85
N PRO A 56 -27.09 -5.89 20.04
CA PRO A 56 -26.18 -5.10 20.86
C PRO A 56 -24.86 -5.83 21.20
N ALA A 57 -24.92 -7.14 21.47
CA ALA A 57 -23.73 -7.95 21.75
C ALA A 57 -22.79 -8.06 20.55
N ASP A 58 -23.33 -8.07 19.33
CA ASP A 58 -22.51 -8.08 18.11
C ASP A 58 -21.74 -6.76 17.94
N LYS A 59 -22.34 -5.61 18.30
CA LYS A 59 -21.70 -4.28 18.25
C LYS A 59 -20.52 -4.15 19.21
N GLU A 60 -20.61 -4.81 20.37
CA GLU A 60 -19.51 -4.87 21.33
C GLU A 60 -18.48 -5.94 20.98
N ALA A 61 -18.87 -6.95 20.20
CA ALA A 61 -17.97 -8.01 19.78
C ALA A 61 -17.10 -7.56 18.60
N PHE A 62 -17.68 -7.10 17.50
CA PHE A 62 -16.94 -7.01 16.24
C PHE A 62 -16.39 -5.60 15.96
N PHE A 63 -15.09 -5.56 15.67
CA PHE A 63 -14.38 -4.35 15.26
C PHE A 63 -13.45 -4.67 14.08
N PRO A 64 -13.07 -3.66 13.28
CA PRO A 64 -12.01 -3.81 12.28
C PRO A 64 -10.74 -4.42 12.89
N MET A 65 -9.96 -5.11 12.06
CA MET A 65 -8.77 -5.90 12.44
C MET A 65 -9.07 -7.14 13.30
N GLY A 66 -10.34 -7.49 13.51
CA GLY A 66 -10.73 -8.74 14.16
C GLY A 66 -10.76 -9.93 13.20
N LEU A 67 -10.12 -11.05 13.57
CA LEU A 67 -10.32 -12.32 12.88
C LEU A 67 -11.66 -12.93 13.25
N VAL A 68 -12.40 -13.36 12.23
CA VAL A 68 -13.73 -13.96 12.38
C VAL A 68 -13.84 -15.26 11.61
N LYS A 69 -14.59 -16.19 12.19
CA LYS A 69 -15.08 -17.37 11.48
C LYS A 69 -16.45 -17.04 10.89
N VAL A 70 -16.57 -17.11 9.58
CA VAL A 70 -17.78 -16.79 8.83
C VAL A 70 -18.34 -18.05 8.20
N ARG A 71 -19.64 -18.26 8.34
CA ARG A 71 -20.44 -19.07 7.42
C ARG A 71 -21.29 -18.12 6.60
N GLY A 72 -21.16 -18.17 5.28
CA GLY A 72 -21.83 -17.24 4.38
C GLY A 72 -22.29 -17.91 3.08
N LEU A 73 -23.16 -17.20 2.37
CA LEU A 73 -23.62 -17.53 1.03
C LEU A 73 -23.12 -16.44 0.07
N VAL A 74 -22.43 -16.84 -1.00
CA VAL A 74 -22.00 -15.93 -2.06
C VAL A 74 -23.19 -15.63 -2.96
N GLN A 75 -23.46 -14.35 -3.20
CA GLN A 75 -24.55 -13.86 -4.04
C GLN A 75 -24.06 -12.72 -4.95
N MET A 76 -24.75 -12.52 -6.07
CA MET A 76 -24.54 -11.33 -6.90
C MET A 76 -25.45 -10.19 -6.45
N TYR A 77 -24.87 -9.00 -6.28
CA TYR A 77 -25.60 -7.76 -6.04
C TYR A 77 -25.10 -6.69 -7.02
N ARG A 78 -25.99 -6.24 -7.93
CA ARG A 78 -25.64 -5.32 -9.03
C ARG A 78 -24.41 -5.78 -9.81
N GLU A 79 -24.44 -7.04 -10.26
CA GLU A 79 -23.36 -7.71 -11.01
C GLU A 79 -22.02 -7.85 -10.26
N LYS A 80 -21.99 -7.63 -8.94
CA LYS A 80 -20.80 -7.83 -8.11
C LYS A 80 -21.03 -8.91 -7.07
N GLN A 81 -20.03 -9.76 -6.84
CA GLN A 81 -20.07 -10.73 -5.75
C GLN A 81 -20.15 -10.01 -4.40
N GLN A 82 -21.01 -10.53 -3.53
CA GLN A 82 -21.19 -10.12 -2.15
C GLN A 82 -21.50 -11.35 -1.30
N VAL A 83 -21.02 -11.37 -0.06
CA VAL A 83 -21.33 -12.44 0.89
C VAL A 83 -22.51 -12.03 1.77
N LYS A 84 -23.55 -12.86 1.83
CA LYS A 84 -24.54 -12.81 2.91
C LYS A 84 -24.02 -13.64 4.07
N ILE A 85 -23.66 -12.99 5.18
CA ILE A 85 -23.18 -13.67 6.38
C ILE A 85 -24.36 -14.31 7.09
N MET A 86 -24.32 -15.64 7.25
CA MET A 86 -25.34 -16.41 7.97
C MET A 86 -24.96 -16.64 9.43
N LYS A 87 -23.67 -16.85 9.70
CA LYS A 87 -23.13 -16.93 11.06
C LYS A 87 -21.75 -16.30 11.11
N ILE A 88 -21.46 -15.61 12.21
CA ILE A 88 -20.17 -15.00 12.49
C ILE A 88 -19.80 -15.22 13.96
N ARG A 89 -18.52 -15.47 14.23
CA ARG A 89 -17.94 -15.40 15.57
C ARG A 89 -16.49 -14.96 15.50
N LYS A 90 -15.95 -14.44 16.60
CA LYS A 90 -14.50 -14.20 16.72
C LYS A 90 -13.73 -15.51 16.58
N ALA A 91 -12.57 -15.43 15.93
CA ALA A 91 -11.55 -16.46 16.06
C ALA A 91 -11.01 -16.46 17.50
N THR A 92 -10.60 -17.64 17.96
CA THR A 92 -10.02 -17.88 19.29
C THR A 92 -8.68 -18.57 19.09
N GLU A 93 -7.82 -18.58 20.11
CA GLU A 93 -6.54 -19.30 20.05
C GLU A 93 -6.69 -20.78 19.65
N ARG A 94 -7.80 -21.42 20.04
CA ARG A 94 -8.13 -22.81 19.69
C ARG A 94 -8.35 -23.04 18.20
N ASP A 95 -8.59 -21.97 17.43
CA ASP A 95 -8.75 -22.05 15.98
C ASP A 95 -7.39 -22.15 15.24
N GLY A 96 -6.27 -21.86 15.92
CA GLY A 96 -4.92 -22.03 15.35
C GLY A 96 -4.62 -21.11 14.16
N VAL A 97 -5.26 -19.95 14.09
CA VAL A 97 -5.12 -18.97 13.00
C VAL A 97 -4.44 -17.69 13.49
N SER A 98 -3.53 -17.13 12.68
CA SER A 98 -2.90 -15.83 12.94
C SER A 98 -3.46 -14.77 12.00
N ILE A 99 -3.55 -13.53 12.47
CA ILE A 99 -4.02 -12.41 11.64
C ILE A 99 -3.17 -12.22 10.38
N THR A 100 -1.88 -12.53 10.48
CA THR A 100 -0.91 -12.45 9.38
C THR A 100 -1.25 -13.38 8.21
N ASP A 101 -1.98 -14.47 8.45
CA ASP A 101 -2.37 -15.44 7.40
C ASP A 101 -3.46 -14.86 6.47
N PHE A 102 -4.16 -13.81 6.91
CA PHE A 102 -5.29 -13.18 6.22
C PHE A 102 -4.97 -11.77 5.73
N ILE A 103 -3.70 -11.38 5.85
CA ILE A 103 -3.20 -10.08 5.40
C ILE A 103 -2.32 -10.31 4.19
N ARG A 104 -2.67 -9.63 3.10
CA ARG A 104 -1.79 -9.53 1.95
C ARG A 104 -0.48 -8.86 2.38
N SER A 105 0.64 -9.44 1.98
CA SER A 105 1.99 -9.00 2.34
C SER A 105 2.89 -9.00 1.12
N ALA A 106 4.01 -8.27 1.18
CA ALA A 106 5.05 -8.34 0.17
C ALA A 106 5.52 -9.81 -0.02
N PRO A 107 5.89 -10.21 -1.25
CA PRO A 107 6.36 -11.56 -1.52
C PRO A 107 7.78 -11.84 -0.98
N ILE A 108 8.45 -10.80 -0.48
CA ILE A 108 9.77 -10.86 0.15
C ILE A 108 9.61 -10.56 1.65
N ARG A 109 10.39 -11.24 2.49
CA ARG A 109 10.32 -11.03 3.95
C ARG A 109 10.67 -9.57 4.28
N PRO A 110 9.89 -8.89 5.15
CA PRO A 110 10.12 -7.47 5.44
C PRO A 110 11.53 -7.14 5.94
N VAL A 111 12.13 -8.04 6.72
CA VAL A 111 13.51 -7.88 7.22
C VAL A 111 14.55 -7.85 6.10
N ASP A 112 14.35 -8.63 5.02
CA ASP A 112 15.26 -8.64 3.88
C ASP A 112 15.11 -7.38 3.03
N LEU A 113 13.88 -6.84 2.95
CA LEU A 113 13.60 -5.57 2.27
C LEU A 113 14.28 -4.40 2.99
N VAL A 114 14.10 -4.30 4.31
CA VAL A 114 14.74 -3.26 5.12
C VAL A 114 16.27 -3.38 5.07
N TYR A 115 16.80 -4.60 5.13
CA TYR A 115 18.23 -4.84 4.95
C TYR A 115 18.73 -4.33 3.59
N THR A 116 17.99 -4.61 2.50
CA THR A 116 18.33 -4.15 1.15
C THR A 116 18.34 -2.61 1.06
N ILE A 117 17.33 -1.95 1.64
CA ILE A 117 17.28 -0.49 1.74
C ILE A 117 18.51 0.03 2.50
N GLN A 118 18.83 -0.55 3.66
CA GLN A 118 20.02 -0.16 4.43
C GLN A 118 21.31 -0.34 3.63
N GLN A 119 21.47 -1.43 2.87
CA GLN A 119 22.63 -1.61 1.99
C GLN A 119 22.70 -0.54 0.90
N ALA A 120 21.57 -0.20 0.28
CA ALA A 120 21.51 0.88 -0.71
C ALA A 120 21.92 2.22 -0.10
N VAL A 121 21.45 2.54 1.11
CA VAL A 121 21.89 3.73 1.87
C VAL A 121 23.39 3.70 2.13
N GLN A 122 23.94 2.55 2.55
CA GLN A 122 25.38 2.44 2.82
C GLN A 122 26.24 2.62 1.57
N SER A 123 25.71 2.26 0.40
CA SER A 123 26.39 2.37 -0.90
C SER A 123 26.44 3.78 -1.48
N ILE A 124 25.73 4.76 -0.89
CA ILE A 124 25.81 6.17 -1.30
C ILE A 124 27.21 6.68 -0.97
N ALA A 125 27.92 7.18 -1.98
CA ALA A 125 29.31 7.62 -1.86
C ALA A 125 29.43 9.05 -1.30
N ASP A 126 28.51 9.94 -1.70
CA ASP A 126 28.45 11.30 -1.14
C ASP A 126 27.99 11.29 0.32
N ALA A 127 28.86 11.77 1.22
CA ALA A 127 28.66 11.67 2.66
C ALA A 127 27.46 12.51 3.16
N ASP A 128 27.20 13.66 2.56
CA ASP A 128 26.11 14.55 2.96
C ASP A 128 24.77 13.93 2.55
N ILE A 129 24.68 13.46 1.29
CA ILE A 129 23.48 12.74 0.79
C ILE A 129 23.22 11.51 1.66
N LYS A 130 24.24 10.70 1.94
CA LYS A 130 24.11 9.51 2.78
C LYS A 130 23.58 9.86 4.16
N THR A 131 24.11 10.90 4.79
CA THR A 131 23.69 11.35 6.12
C THR A 131 22.21 11.75 6.15
N ILE A 132 21.75 12.51 5.14
CA ILE A 132 20.36 12.94 5.01
C ILE A 132 19.42 11.75 4.81
N VAL A 133 19.79 10.83 3.92
CA VAL A 133 18.99 9.62 3.67
C VAL A 133 18.90 8.76 4.92
N GLN A 134 20.02 8.54 5.63
CA GLN A 134 20.04 7.81 6.90
C GLN A 134 19.12 8.47 7.94
N HIS A 135 19.19 9.79 8.07
CA HIS A 135 18.33 10.53 8.99
C HIS A 135 16.85 10.27 8.68
N CYS A 136 16.42 10.43 7.43
CA CYS A 136 15.02 10.25 7.04
C CYS A 136 14.54 8.80 7.23
N VAL A 137 15.35 7.80 6.86
CA VAL A 137 15.01 6.38 7.04
C VAL A 137 14.85 6.03 8.52
N SER A 138 15.70 6.57 9.40
CA SER A 138 15.64 6.28 10.84
C SER A 138 14.32 6.70 11.50
N LYS A 139 13.60 7.67 10.91
CA LYS A 139 12.29 8.13 11.43
C LYS A 139 11.18 7.10 11.23
N VAL A 140 11.37 6.13 10.33
CA VAL A 140 10.33 5.18 9.90
C VAL A 140 10.80 3.72 9.84
N GLU A 141 12.00 3.41 10.33
CA GLU A 141 12.62 2.09 10.18
C GLU A 141 11.73 0.93 10.63
N GLU A 142 11.12 1.04 11.82
CA GLU A 142 10.17 0.04 12.31
C GLU A 142 8.93 -0.06 11.43
N LYS A 143 8.41 1.09 10.99
CA LYS A 143 7.20 1.17 10.16
C LYS A 143 7.43 0.53 8.78
N LEU A 144 8.63 0.59 8.21
CA LEU A 144 8.95 -0.07 6.93
C LEU A 144 8.69 -1.57 6.92
N LEU A 145 8.72 -2.23 8.09
CA LEU A 145 8.45 -3.67 8.21
C LEU A 145 6.99 -4.03 7.91
N HIS A 146 6.07 -3.06 7.96
CA HIS A 146 4.64 -3.36 7.87
C HIS A 146 3.79 -2.30 7.18
N TYR A 147 4.30 -1.12 6.87
CA TYR A 147 3.51 -0.08 6.22
C TYR A 147 3.28 -0.35 4.73
N PRO A 148 2.07 -0.06 4.22
CA PRO A 148 1.77 -0.12 2.79
C PRO A 148 2.28 1.13 2.06
N ALA A 149 2.47 1.05 0.74
CA ALA A 149 2.81 2.23 -0.07
C ALA A 149 1.57 3.02 -0.48
N ALA A 150 0.36 2.45 -0.39
CA ALA A 150 -0.87 3.17 -0.73
C ALA A 150 -2.06 2.64 0.09
N LYS A 151 -3.13 3.44 0.17
CA LYS A 151 -4.38 3.02 0.82
C LYS A 151 -5.11 1.92 0.03
N THR A 152 -5.21 2.08 -1.29
CA THR A 152 -6.00 1.18 -2.15
C THR A 152 -5.31 0.78 -3.46
N HIS A 153 -4.19 1.38 -3.81
CA HIS A 153 -3.53 1.18 -5.11
C HIS A 153 -2.29 0.28 -4.98
N HIS A 154 -1.29 0.47 -5.84
CA HIS A 154 -0.05 -0.32 -5.86
C HIS A 154 0.53 -0.48 -4.45
N HIS A 155 0.99 -1.68 -4.14
CA HIS A 155 1.63 -1.98 -2.86
C HIS A 155 0.78 -1.66 -1.62
N ALA A 156 -0.56 -1.71 -1.73
CA ALA A 156 -1.50 -1.55 -0.61
C ALA A 156 -1.59 -2.82 0.27
N TYR A 157 -0.46 -3.23 0.82
CA TYR A 157 -0.31 -4.44 1.63
C TYR A 157 0.86 -4.34 2.62
N CYS A 158 0.96 -5.30 3.54
CA CYS A 158 1.99 -5.31 4.58
C CYS A 158 3.40 -5.31 3.97
N ALA A 159 4.26 -4.42 4.45
CA ALA A 159 5.60 -4.14 3.93
C ALA A 159 5.64 -3.66 2.46
N GLY A 160 4.50 -3.19 1.93
CA GLY A 160 4.39 -2.70 0.56
C GLY A 160 5.28 -1.51 0.26
N LEU A 161 5.46 -0.58 1.21
CA LEU A 161 6.34 0.58 1.03
C LEU A 161 7.81 0.17 0.84
N ALA A 162 8.31 -0.74 1.69
CA ALA A 162 9.67 -1.23 1.58
C ALA A 162 9.87 -2.02 0.27
N TYR A 163 8.87 -2.82 -0.12
CA TYR A 163 8.92 -3.59 -1.37
C TYR A 163 8.96 -2.69 -2.61
N HIS A 164 8.14 -1.64 -2.64
CA HIS A 164 8.15 -0.62 -3.68
C HIS A 164 9.53 0.04 -3.84
N ILE A 165 10.11 0.51 -2.73
CA ILE A 165 11.46 1.11 -2.73
C ILE A 165 12.51 0.14 -3.28
N VAL A 166 12.49 -1.14 -2.87
CA VAL A 166 13.45 -2.14 -3.34
C VAL A 166 13.31 -2.43 -4.84
N ARG A 167 12.09 -2.60 -5.36
CA ARG A 167 11.86 -2.79 -6.80
C ARG A 167 12.38 -1.59 -7.61
N MET A 168 12.08 -0.38 -7.13
CA MET A 168 12.58 0.84 -7.77
C MET A 168 14.11 0.93 -7.74
N LEU A 169 14.77 0.53 -6.65
CA LEU A 169 16.23 0.50 -6.55
C LEU A 169 16.85 -0.43 -7.60
N GLU A 170 16.28 -1.61 -7.83
CA GLU A 170 16.73 -2.55 -8.86
C GLU A 170 16.61 -1.96 -10.28
N VAL A 171 15.47 -1.31 -10.57
CA VAL A 171 15.25 -0.62 -11.85
C VAL A 171 16.21 0.58 -11.99
N GLY A 172 16.39 1.35 -10.93
CA GLY A 172 17.30 2.50 -10.88
C GLY A 172 18.75 2.10 -11.14
N GLU A 173 19.21 1.00 -10.56
CA GLU A 173 20.54 0.45 -10.84
C GLU A 173 20.70 0.04 -12.31
N PHE A 174 19.70 -0.63 -12.87
CA PHE A 174 19.70 -0.98 -14.30
C PHE A 174 19.78 0.27 -15.19
N ILE A 175 18.96 1.29 -14.92
CA ILE A 175 18.94 2.53 -15.68
C ILE A 175 20.27 3.27 -15.55
N CYS A 176 20.87 3.35 -14.37
CA CYS A 176 22.18 4.00 -14.19
C CYS A 176 23.29 3.30 -14.98
N ARG A 177 23.27 1.96 -15.08
CA ARG A 177 24.20 1.22 -15.93
C ARG A 177 24.02 1.55 -17.42
N GLN A 178 22.77 1.70 -17.87
CA GLN A 178 22.45 2.01 -19.27
C GLN A 178 22.65 3.49 -19.60
N ARG A 179 22.48 4.40 -18.62
CA ARG A 179 22.62 5.86 -18.71
C ARG A 179 23.67 6.36 -17.70
N PRO A 180 24.98 6.17 -17.98
CA PRO A 180 26.04 6.54 -17.04
C PRO A 180 26.17 8.04 -16.72
N PHE A 181 25.44 8.90 -17.44
CA PHE A 181 25.40 10.33 -17.16
C PHE A 181 24.53 10.68 -15.93
N LEU A 182 23.68 9.74 -15.48
CA LEU A 182 22.89 9.91 -14.27
C LEU A 182 23.76 9.75 -13.03
N ASN A 183 23.53 10.59 -12.03
CA ASN A 183 24.15 10.45 -10.73
C ASN A 183 23.48 9.31 -9.94
N ALA A 184 24.19 8.19 -9.78
CA ALA A 184 23.69 7.01 -9.09
C ALA A 184 23.32 7.25 -7.61
N ASP A 185 24.03 8.15 -6.92
CA ASP A 185 23.74 8.48 -5.53
C ASP A 185 22.42 9.26 -5.41
N LEU A 186 22.17 10.20 -6.31
CA LEU A 186 20.90 10.93 -6.38
C LEU A 186 19.73 10.02 -6.79
N ILE A 187 19.93 9.07 -7.70
CA ILE A 187 18.90 8.07 -8.03
C ILE A 187 18.55 7.22 -6.81
N LYS A 188 19.55 6.64 -6.13
CA LYS A 188 19.34 5.86 -4.90
C LYS A 188 18.63 6.68 -3.82
N ALA A 189 19.12 7.89 -3.57
CA ALA A 189 18.54 8.78 -2.56
C ALA A 189 17.11 9.19 -2.91
N GLY A 190 16.84 9.61 -4.14
CA GLY A 190 15.51 9.97 -4.60
C GLY A 190 14.51 8.82 -4.46
N ILE A 191 14.90 7.61 -4.87
CA ILE A 191 14.06 6.40 -4.71
C ILE A 191 13.77 6.12 -3.23
N ILE A 192 14.76 6.22 -2.35
CA ILE A 192 14.54 5.94 -0.92
C ILE A 192 13.67 7.02 -0.26
N LEU A 193 13.80 8.28 -0.70
CA LEU A 193 13.18 9.43 -0.04
C LEU A 193 11.79 9.82 -0.55
N HIS A 194 11.46 9.57 -1.82
CA HIS A 194 10.25 10.15 -2.45
C HIS A 194 8.96 9.89 -1.65
N ASP A 195 8.84 8.68 -1.09
CA ASP A 195 7.68 8.20 -0.34
C ASP A 195 7.95 7.92 1.14
N ILE A 196 9.14 8.26 1.65
CA ILE A 196 9.60 7.83 2.98
C ILE A 196 8.70 8.35 4.12
N ALA A 197 7.96 9.43 3.88
CA ALA A 197 7.05 10.04 4.84
C ALA A 197 5.60 9.53 4.76
N LYS A 198 5.27 8.58 3.86
CA LYS A 198 3.96 7.90 3.84
C LYS A 198 3.53 7.33 5.20
N PRO A 199 4.44 6.84 6.07
CA PRO A 199 4.08 6.38 7.40
C PRO A 199 3.60 7.46 8.38
N GLU A 200 3.79 8.74 8.06
CA GLU A 200 3.16 9.87 8.76
C GLU A 200 1.87 10.35 8.09
N GLU A 201 1.73 10.13 6.78
CA GLU A 201 0.52 10.49 6.03
C GLU A 201 -0.67 9.57 6.37
N MET A 202 -0.41 8.29 6.59
CA MET A 202 -1.43 7.26 6.78
C MET A 202 -1.37 6.63 8.18
N VAL A 203 -2.55 6.35 8.74
CA VAL A 203 -2.69 5.50 9.93
C VAL A 203 -2.90 4.07 9.44
N ALA A 204 -1.91 3.20 9.67
CA ALA A 204 -1.95 1.82 9.18
C ALA A 204 -1.55 0.82 10.27
N GLN A 205 -2.21 -0.34 10.24
CA GLN A 205 -1.86 -1.49 11.07
C GLN A 205 -1.73 -2.72 10.17
N LEU A 206 -0.57 -3.38 10.23
CA LEU A 206 -0.28 -4.58 9.43
C LEU A 206 -0.61 -4.41 7.92
N GLY A 207 -0.17 -3.30 7.32
CA GLY A 207 -0.42 -3.03 5.90
C GLY A 207 -1.82 -2.51 5.56
N ILE A 208 -2.73 -2.41 6.52
CA ILE A 208 -4.10 -1.94 6.30
C ILE A 208 -4.25 -0.52 6.80
N VAL A 209 -4.55 0.40 5.88
CA VAL A 209 -4.79 1.81 6.18
C VAL A 209 -6.23 2.03 6.60
N SER A 210 -6.43 2.52 7.83
CA SER A 210 -7.77 2.93 8.30
C SER A 210 -8.13 4.30 7.75
N GLU A 211 -7.24 5.28 7.94
CA GLU A 211 -7.48 6.67 7.58
C GLU A 211 -6.18 7.45 7.30
N TYR A 212 -6.34 8.65 6.75
CA TYR A 212 -5.25 9.62 6.64
C TYR A 212 -5.14 10.43 7.94
N SER A 213 -3.91 10.64 8.40
CA SER A 213 -3.61 11.47 9.57
C SER A 213 -3.92 12.95 9.29
N VAL A 214 -3.92 13.78 10.34
CA VAL A 214 -4.08 15.25 10.16
C VAL A 214 -2.93 15.83 9.32
N PRO A 215 -1.64 15.54 9.60
CA PRO A 215 -0.55 15.92 8.71
C PRO A 215 -0.70 15.39 7.29
N GLY A 216 -1.15 14.14 7.12
CA GLY A 216 -1.39 13.55 5.80
C GLY A 216 -2.44 14.30 4.99
N LYS A 217 -3.55 14.69 5.62
CA LYS A 217 -4.63 15.45 4.97
C LYS A 217 -4.27 16.90 4.65
N LEU A 218 -3.44 17.54 5.48
CA LEU A 218 -3.14 18.98 5.36
C LEU A 218 -1.82 19.29 4.65
N ILE A 219 -0.85 18.38 4.72
CA ILE A 219 0.54 18.60 4.26
C ILE A 219 0.93 17.58 3.18
N GLY A 220 0.61 16.30 3.40
CA GLY A 220 0.96 15.20 2.49
C GLY A 220 2.42 14.72 2.61
N HIS A 221 2.68 13.47 2.23
CA HIS A 221 4.01 12.86 2.37
C HIS A 221 5.11 13.59 1.61
N ILE A 222 4.84 14.13 0.41
CA ILE A 222 5.82 14.84 -0.43
C ILE A 222 6.44 16.02 0.34
N SER A 223 5.59 16.89 0.87
CA SER A 223 6.02 18.05 1.63
C SER A 223 6.67 17.65 2.96
N LEU A 224 6.17 16.60 3.62
CA LEU A 224 6.77 16.07 4.85
C LEU A 224 8.20 15.53 4.61
N ALA A 225 8.42 14.76 3.54
CA ALA A 225 9.73 14.25 3.18
C ALA A 225 10.71 15.38 2.82
N SER A 226 10.25 16.40 2.08
CA SER A 226 11.05 17.61 1.82
C SER A 226 11.43 18.34 3.11
N ASN A 227 10.52 18.40 4.10
CA ASN A 227 10.81 19.00 5.40
C ASN A 227 11.85 18.19 6.20
N TRP A 228 11.80 16.85 6.13
CA TRP A 228 12.78 15.98 6.79
C TRP A 228 14.19 16.15 6.20
N ILE A 229 14.29 16.40 4.89
CA ILE A 229 15.57 16.74 4.25
C ILE A 229 16.14 18.04 4.84
N THR A 230 15.31 19.08 4.97
CA THR A 230 15.70 20.36 5.59
C THR A 230 16.10 20.19 7.06
N GLU A 231 15.32 19.42 7.81
CA GLU A 231 15.59 19.11 9.22
C GLU A 231 16.95 18.41 9.40
N ALA A 232 17.23 17.39 8.57
CA ALA A 232 18.52 16.70 8.56
C ALA A 232 19.67 17.67 8.26
N ALA A 233 19.53 18.51 7.24
CA ALA A 233 20.54 19.50 6.88
C ALA A 233 20.88 20.43 8.06
N ILE A 234 19.85 20.95 8.75
CA ILE A 234 20.03 21.84 9.91
C ILE A 234 20.75 21.10 11.06
N LEU A 235 20.30 19.89 11.40
CA LEU A 235 20.88 19.10 12.50
C LEU A 235 22.35 18.75 12.26
N HIS A 236 22.75 18.58 11.01
CA HIS A 236 24.11 18.25 10.62
C HIS A 236 24.94 19.48 10.19
N ASN A 237 24.45 20.70 10.42
CA ASN A 237 25.13 21.96 10.09
C ASN A 237 25.49 22.10 8.59
N MET A 238 24.64 21.55 7.71
CA MET A 238 24.78 21.67 6.27
C MET A 238 24.07 22.95 5.77
N PRO A 239 24.65 23.70 4.83
CA PRO A 239 23.96 24.84 4.21
C PRO A 239 22.68 24.38 3.49
N ALA A 240 21.54 24.93 3.89
CA ALA A 240 20.24 24.58 3.32
C ALA A 240 20.12 24.95 1.83
N ASP A 241 20.93 25.89 1.35
CA ASP A 241 21.03 26.34 -0.03
C ASP A 241 22.09 25.58 -0.84
N SER A 242 22.70 24.53 -0.28
CA SER A 242 23.65 23.73 -1.04
C SER A 242 22.96 22.88 -2.10
N ASP A 243 23.64 22.68 -3.23
CA ASP A 243 23.12 21.93 -4.39
C ASP A 243 22.60 20.55 -4.03
N ARG A 244 23.21 19.87 -3.03
CA ARG A 244 22.79 18.55 -2.55
C ARG A 244 21.41 18.59 -1.92
N ILE A 245 21.17 19.55 -1.02
CA ILE A 245 19.89 19.69 -0.32
C ILE A 245 18.80 20.03 -1.33
N ILE A 246 19.06 21.01 -2.19
CA ILE A 246 18.12 21.45 -3.22
C ILE A 246 17.81 20.30 -4.18
N ALA A 247 18.82 19.52 -4.60
CA ALA A 247 18.64 18.35 -5.45
C ALA A 247 17.75 17.28 -4.81
N LEU A 248 17.98 16.93 -3.55
CA LEU A 248 17.16 15.95 -2.83
C LEU A 248 15.73 16.43 -2.63
N GLN A 249 15.55 17.70 -2.26
CA GLN A 249 14.22 18.31 -2.18
C GLN A 249 13.51 18.27 -3.53
N HIS A 250 14.20 18.62 -4.62
CA HIS A 250 13.61 18.62 -5.96
C HIS A 250 13.21 17.22 -6.42
N LEU A 251 14.02 16.20 -6.14
CA LEU A 251 13.67 14.81 -6.42
C LEU A 251 12.35 14.41 -5.75
N VAL A 252 12.20 14.73 -4.46
CA VAL A 252 10.96 14.47 -3.73
C VAL A 252 9.81 15.33 -4.24
N LEU A 253 9.99 16.64 -4.40
CA LEU A 253 8.91 17.57 -4.77
C LEU A 253 8.40 17.40 -6.21
N SER A 254 9.12 16.67 -7.06
CA SER A 254 8.78 16.53 -8.48
C SER A 254 8.42 15.12 -8.95
N HIS A 255 8.52 14.09 -8.09
CA HIS A 255 8.46 12.70 -8.55
C HIS A 255 7.10 12.28 -9.13
N HIS A 256 5.98 12.88 -8.74
CA HIS A 256 4.68 12.64 -9.40
C HIS A 256 4.50 13.45 -10.69
N ASN A 257 5.45 14.29 -11.10
CA ASN A 257 5.45 15.07 -12.35
C ASN A 257 4.39 16.19 -12.42
N LEU A 258 3.11 15.86 -12.46
CA LEU A 258 2.05 16.85 -12.67
C LEU A 258 1.49 17.39 -11.35
N GLY A 259 1.08 18.66 -11.36
CA GLY A 259 0.41 19.30 -10.22
C GLY A 259 -0.88 18.59 -9.84
N GLU A 260 -1.66 18.11 -10.82
CA GLU A 260 -2.85 17.29 -10.57
C GLU A 260 -2.56 15.94 -9.90
N TRP A 261 -1.31 15.46 -9.95
CA TRP A 261 -0.87 14.24 -9.27
C TRP A 261 -0.21 14.54 -7.92
N GLY A 262 -0.18 15.81 -7.50
CA GLY A 262 0.23 16.23 -6.17
C GLY A 262 1.66 16.77 -6.07
N SER A 263 2.46 16.74 -7.14
CA SER A 263 3.80 17.35 -7.13
C SER A 263 3.72 18.88 -7.18
N PRO A 264 4.41 19.61 -6.27
CA PRO A 264 4.50 21.07 -6.35
C PRO A 264 5.18 21.61 -7.61
N VAL A 265 6.14 20.86 -8.17
CA VAL A 265 6.94 21.26 -9.34
C VAL A 265 7.16 20.07 -10.27
N GLN A 266 7.51 20.33 -11.54
CA GLN A 266 7.82 19.28 -12.52
C GLN A 266 9.30 18.84 -12.42
N PRO A 267 9.63 17.62 -12.89
CA PRO A 267 11.00 17.16 -13.02
C PRO A 267 11.83 18.11 -13.89
N GLN A 268 12.93 18.59 -13.33
CA GLN A 268 13.86 19.54 -13.98
C GLN A 268 15.34 19.12 -13.82
N MET A 269 15.56 17.91 -13.30
CA MET A 269 16.85 17.23 -13.25
C MET A 269 16.74 15.92 -14.00
N ALA A 270 17.86 15.44 -14.57
CA ALA A 270 17.88 14.16 -15.26
C ALA A 270 17.45 13.00 -14.34
N GLU A 271 17.90 13.04 -13.09
CA GLU A 271 17.56 12.08 -12.05
C GLU A 271 16.10 12.18 -11.63
N ALA A 272 15.52 13.38 -11.61
CA ALA A 272 14.09 13.57 -11.33
C ALA A 272 13.21 13.01 -12.46
N VAL A 273 13.62 13.21 -13.72
CA VAL A 273 12.92 12.62 -14.87
C VAL A 273 12.98 11.09 -14.81
N ALA A 274 14.15 10.53 -14.47
CA ALA A 274 14.31 9.09 -14.29
C ALA A 274 13.45 8.57 -13.12
N LEU A 275 13.54 9.20 -11.95
CA LEU A 275 12.78 8.83 -10.75
C LEU A 275 11.29 8.77 -11.01
N HIS A 276 10.72 9.80 -11.64
CA HIS A 276 9.30 9.83 -12.00
C HIS A 276 8.90 8.60 -12.83
N HIS A 277 9.68 8.26 -13.85
CA HIS A 277 9.35 7.12 -14.70
C HIS A 277 9.59 5.77 -14.03
N ILE A 278 10.55 5.67 -13.12
CA ILE A 278 10.80 4.46 -12.32
C ILE A 278 9.61 4.20 -11.39
N ASP A 279 9.19 5.21 -10.63
CA ASP A 279 8.03 5.15 -9.75
C ASP A 279 6.76 4.77 -10.53
N ALA A 280 6.46 5.54 -11.59
CA ALA A 280 5.28 5.31 -12.41
C ALA A 280 5.26 3.91 -13.06
N LEU A 281 6.42 3.37 -13.44
CA LEU A 281 6.52 2.01 -13.99
C LEU A 281 6.19 0.96 -12.94
N ASP A 282 6.82 1.04 -11.77
CA ASP A 282 6.63 0.06 -10.69
C ASP A 282 5.18 0.09 -10.18
N ALA A 283 4.66 1.28 -9.90
CA ALA A 283 3.26 1.49 -9.49
C ALA A 283 2.28 0.87 -10.49
N LYS A 284 2.45 1.14 -11.79
CA LYS A 284 1.55 0.64 -12.84
C LYS A 284 1.65 -0.87 -12.99
N LEU A 285 2.85 -1.43 -13.02
CA LEU A 285 3.05 -2.88 -13.16
C LEU A 285 2.57 -3.63 -11.92
N GLN A 286 2.75 -3.10 -10.70
CA GLN A 286 2.20 -3.72 -9.51
C GLN A 286 0.67 -3.77 -9.57
N MET A 287 0.00 -2.71 -10.07
CA MET A 287 -1.46 -2.74 -10.26
C MET A 287 -1.90 -3.80 -11.28
N VAL A 288 -1.09 -4.04 -12.32
CA VAL A 288 -1.33 -5.12 -13.30
C VAL A 288 -1.14 -6.50 -12.65
N GLU A 289 -0.04 -6.72 -11.94
CA GLU A 289 0.25 -7.96 -11.20
C GLU A 289 -0.90 -8.28 -10.24
N ASP A 290 -1.30 -7.31 -9.42
CA ASP A 290 -2.39 -7.43 -8.46
C ASP A 290 -3.72 -7.83 -9.12
N ALA A 291 -4.05 -7.18 -10.24
CA ALA A 291 -5.28 -7.43 -10.96
C ALA A 291 -5.28 -8.81 -11.63
N LEU A 292 -4.15 -9.23 -12.20
CA LEU A 292 -4.00 -10.56 -12.80
C LEU A 292 -4.09 -11.65 -11.74
N ASP A 293 -3.44 -11.50 -10.59
CA ASP A 293 -3.44 -12.47 -9.50
C ASP A 293 -4.83 -12.63 -8.85
N ALA A 294 -5.58 -11.53 -8.76
CA ALA A 294 -6.95 -11.55 -8.22
C ALA A 294 -7.98 -12.08 -9.22
N THR A 295 -7.68 -12.04 -10.52
CA THR A 295 -8.59 -12.51 -11.59
C THR A 295 -8.48 -14.04 -11.73
N PRO A 296 -9.60 -14.79 -11.70
CA PRO A 296 -9.58 -16.23 -11.90
C PRO A 296 -8.89 -16.63 -13.20
N GLU A 297 -8.14 -17.74 -13.19
CA GLU A 297 -7.39 -18.16 -14.39
C GLU A 297 -8.27 -18.51 -15.59
N SER A 298 -9.55 -18.84 -15.34
CA SER A 298 -10.56 -19.05 -16.37
C SER A 298 -10.95 -17.76 -17.11
N GLU A 299 -10.67 -16.59 -16.53
CA GLU A 299 -11.00 -15.29 -17.11
C GLU A 299 -9.80 -14.71 -17.86
N ARG A 300 -10.07 -14.23 -19.08
CA ARG A 300 -9.04 -13.64 -19.95
C ARG A 300 -8.82 -12.15 -19.72
N TRP A 301 -9.74 -11.48 -19.03
CA TRP A 301 -9.70 -10.04 -18.81
C TRP A 301 -9.84 -9.76 -17.33
N THR A 302 -8.99 -8.89 -16.79
CA THR A 302 -9.16 -8.38 -15.44
C THR A 302 -10.32 -7.38 -15.38
N PRO A 303 -10.85 -7.06 -14.18
CA PRO A 303 -11.59 -5.82 -13.99
C PRO A 303 -10.77 -4.59 -14.40
N VAL A 304 -11.46 -3.47 -14.66
CA VAL A 304 -10.80 -2.20 -15.01
C VAL A 304 -9.95 -1.67 -13.84
N ILE A 305 -8.78 -1.15 -14.16
CA ILE A 305 -7.79 -0.65 -13.21
C ILE A 305 -7.79 0.88 -13.27
N ARG A 306 -8.26 1.53 -12.19
CA ARG A 306 -8.40 3.00 -12.15
C ARG A 306 -7.10 3.76 -12.39
N GLY A 307 -5.99 3.29 -11.82
CA GLY A 307 -4.66 3.92 -11.99
C GLY A 307 -4.01 3.64 -13.35
N LEU A 308 -4.71 2.94 -14.25
CA LEU A 308 -4.32 2.72 -15.64
C LEU A 308 -5.41 3.24 -16.57
N ASP A 309 -5.89 4.46 -16.34
CA ASP A 309 -6.89 5.13 -17.18
C ASP A 309 -8.16 4.28 -17.39
N ASN A 310 -8.54 3.51 -16.36
CA ASN A 310 -9.66 2.57 -16.37
C ASN A 310 -9.55 1.46 -17.44
N GLN A 311 -8.34 1.04 -17.78
CA GLN A 311 -8.10 -0.09 -18.68
C GLN A 311 -8.20 -1.43 -17.96
N ALA A 312 -8.72 -2.45 -18.66
CA ALA A 312 -8.63 -3.85 -18.26
C ALA A 312 -7.40 -4.49 -18.90
N ILE A 313 -6.80 -5.48 -18.25
CA ILE A 313 -5.62 -6.18 -18.76
C ILE A 313 -6.03 -7.54 -19.33
N TYR A 314 -5.52 -7.83 -20.53
CA TYR A 314 -5.71 -9.12 -21.18
C TYR A 314 -4.63 -10.12 -20.75
N ARG A 315 -5.04 -11.31 -20.33
CA ARG A 315 -4.15 -12.44 -20.02
C ARG A 315 -3.80 -13.20 -21.31
N THR A 316 -2.56 -13.05 -21.76
CA THR A 316 -2.02 -13.80 -22.92
C THR A 316 -2.03 -15.31 -22.64
N GLY A 317 -2.39 -16.09 -23.66
CA GLY A 317 -2.66 -17.53 -23.53
C GLY A 317 -1.58 -18.46 -24.09
N PHE A 318 -0.35 -17.97 -24.25
CA PHE A 318 0.79 -18.73 -24.76
C PHE A 318 1.94 -18.71 -23.76
#